data_AF-A0A3N6G372-F1
#
_entry.id   AF-A0A3N6G372-F1
#
_cell.length_a   1.000
_cell.length_b   1.000
_cell.length_c   1.000
_cell.angle_alpha   90.00
_cell.angle_beta   90.00
_cell.angle_gamma   90.00
#
_symmetry.space_group_name_H-M   'P 1'
#
loop_
_entity.id
_entity.type
_entity.pdbx_description
1 polymer ?
#
loop_
_entity_poly.entity_id
_entity_poly.type
_entity_poly.pdbx_seq_one_letter_code
_entity_poly.pdbx_strand_id
1 'polypeptide(L)' 'MPVVLFIIERYLEWKFGAASTVAFALLLGGTKSGSSQITTAGAVLLAVVVVGTAL' A
#
# COMPACT_ATOMS: atom_id res chain seq x y z
N MET A 1 20.54 0.00 -22.17
CA MET A 1 20.08 0.82 -21.02
C MET A 1 19.10 0.03 -20.14
N PRO A 2 19.47 -1.11 -19.52
CA PRO A 2 18.53 -1.97 -18.79
C PRO A 2 18.32 -1.58 -17.31
N VAL A 3 19.30 -0.92 -16.69
CA VAL A 3 19.30 -0.68 -15.23
C VAL A 3 18.22 0.32 -14.80
N VAL A 4 17.99 1.38 -15.58
CA VAL A 4 16.97 2.40 -15.26
C VAL A 4 15.56 1.80 -15.33
N LEU A 5 15.30 0.96 -16.34
CA LEU A 5 14.02 0.27 -16.49
C LEU A 5 13.75 -0.65 -15.30
N PHE A 6 14.75 -1.43 -14.88
CA PHE A 6 14.65 -2.34 -13.74
C PHE A 6 14.36 -1.61 -12.42
N ILE A 7 14.97 -0.43 -12.20
CA ILE A 7 14.71 0.39 -11.02
C ILE A 7 13.27 0.92 -11.05
N ILE A 8 12.78 1.36 -12.21
CA ILE A 8 11.40 1.84 -12.38
C ILE A 8 10.41 0.70 -12.13
N GLU A 9 10.61 -0.47 -12.75
CA GLU A 9 9.75 -1.63 -12.56
C GLU A 9 9.71 -2.06 -11.09
N ARG A 10 10.87 -2.13 -10.42
CA ARG A 10 10.95 -2.48 -9.00
C ARG A 10 10.28 -1.44 -8.11
N TYR A 11 10.41 -0.16 -8.44
CA TYR A 11 9.76 0.93 -7.72
C TYR A 11 8.25 0.88 -7.88
N LEU A 12 7.75 0.61 -9.09
CA LEU A 12 6.33 0.36 -9.33
C LEU A 12 5.86 -0.89 -8.58
N GLU A 13 6.57 -2.01 -8.66
CA GLU A 13 6.21 -3.25 -7.95
C GLU A 13 6.08 -3.03 -6.43
N TRP A 14 6.97 -2.22 -5.85
CA TRP A 14 6.89 -1.82 -4.44
C TRP A 14 5.72 -0.88 -4.14
N LYS A 15 5.50 0.13 -4.98
CA LYS A 15 4.42 1.11 -4.79
C LYS A 15 3.03 0.50 -4.95
N PHE A 16 2.86 -0.37 -5.93
CA PHE A 16 1.56 -0.88 -6.35
C PHE A 16 1.26 -2.27 -5.76
N GLY A 17 2.26 -3.14 -5.66
CA GLY A 17 2.09 -4.50 -5.11
C GLY A 17 2.23 -4.53 -3.59
N ALA A 18 3.45 -4.30 -3.10
CA ALA A 18 3.76 -4.50 -1.69
C ALA A 18 3.02 -3.52 -0.76
N ALA A 19 2.97 -2.24 -1.09
CA ALA A 19 2.31 -1.24 -0.26
C ALA A 19 0.79 -1.47 -0.14
N SER A 20 0.14 -1.90 -1.23
CA SER A 20 -1.29 -2.20 -1.25
C SER A 20 -1.61 -3.44 -0.40
N THR A 21 -0.81 -4.51 -0.50
CA THR A 21 -0.95 -5.71 0.34
C THR A 21 -0.75 -5.39 1.82
N VAL A 22 0.26 -4.58 2.17
CA VAL A 22 0.52 -4.18 3.56
C VAL A 22 -0.63 -3.34 4.10
N ALA A 23 -1.12 -2.36 3.34
CA ALA A 23 -2.23 -1.52 3.77
C ALA A 23 -3.53 -2.33 3.94
N PHE A 24 -3.81 -3.28 3.04
CA PHE A 24 -4.96 -4.18 3.17
C PHE A 24 -4.82 -5.11 4.38
N ALA A 25 -3.62 -5.65 4.65
CA ALA A 25 -3.36 -6.48 5.82
C ALA A 25 -3.55 -5.70 7.13
N LEU A 26 -3.11 -4.45 7.21
CA LEU A 26 -3.37 -3.58 8.36
C LEU A 26 -4.86 -3.29 8.54
N LEU A 27 -5.60 -3.05 7.45
CA LEU A 27 -7.03 -2.81 7.50
C LEU A 27 -7.79 -4.05 8.00
N LEU A 28 -7.47 -5.23 7.46
CA LEU A 28 -8.06 -6.50 7.87
C LEU A 28 -7.70 -6.86 9.31
N GLY A 29 -6.43 -6.64 9.69
CA GLY A 29 -5.96 -6.88 11.05
C GLY A 29 -6.60 -5.92 12.06
N GLY A 30 -6.72 -4.64 11.71
CA GLY A 30 -7.35 -3.62 12.55
C GLY A 30 -8.83 -3.88 12.79
N THR A 31 -9.58 -4.21 11.72
CA THR A 31 -11.00 -4.56 11.82
C THR A 31 -11.21 -5.83 12.65
N LYS A 32 -10.36 -6.84 12.48
CA LYS A 32 -10.43 -8.08 13.26
C LYS A 32 -10.05 -7.89 14.73
N SER A 33 -9.11 -6.99 15.02
CA SER A 33 -8.67 -6.68 16.39
C SER A 33 -9.61 -5.72 17.13
N GLY A 34 -10.60 -5.13 16.46
CA GLY A 34 -11.51 -4.13 17.04
C GLY A 34 -10.82 -2.78 17.37
N SER A 35 -9.56 -2.61 16.97
CA SER A 35 -8.79 -1.39 17.25
C SER A 35 -9.06 -0.35 16.17
N SER A 36 -9.76 0.71 16.56
CA SER A 36 -10.11 1.82 15.67
C SER A 36 -8.84 2.47 15.08
N GLN A 37 -7.80 2.68 15.89
CA GLN A 37 -6.54 3.29 15.42
C GLN A 37 -5.84 2.50 14.31
N ILE A 38 -5.78 1.17 14.42
CA ILE A 38 -5.12 0.31 13.43
C ILE A 38 -5.93 0.28 12.13
N THR A 39 -7.26 0.27 12.25
CA THR A 39 -8.17 0.33 11.10
C THR A 39 -8.05 1.67 10.36
N THR A 40 -8.02 2.79 11.08
CA THR A 40 -7.87 4.11 10.45
C THR A 40 -6.51 4.27 9.79
N ALA A 41 -5.43 3.78 10.43
CA ALA A 41 -4.10 3.80 9.84
C ALA A 41 -4.03 2.96 8.54
N GLY A 42 -4.62 1.76 8.54
CA GLY A 42 -4.75 0.92 7.35
C GLY A 42 -5.56 1.58 6.24
N ALA A 43 -6.68 2.26 6.59
CA ALA A 43 -7.54 2.95 5.65
C ALA A 43 -6.85 4.16 5.01
N VAL A 44 -6.12 4.96 5.80
CA VAL A 44 -5.36 6.11 5.32
C VAL A 44 -4.22 5.66 4.41
N LEU A 45 -3.49 4.61 4.78
CA LEU A 45 -2.44 4.03 3.92
C LEU A 45 -3.02 3.51 2.61
N LEU A 46 -4.17 2.81 2.64
CA LEU A 46 -4.88 2.38 1.44
C LEU A 46 -5.31 3.56 0.57
N ALA A 47 -5.87 4.61 1.17
CA ALA A 47 -6.31 5.80 0.45
C ALA A 47 -5.13 6.51 -0.23
N VAL A 48 -3.98 6.63 0.45
CA VAL A 48 -2.77 7.22 -0.13
C VAL A 48 -2.22 6.37 -1.28
N VAL A 49 -2.20 5.03 -1.13
CA VAL A 49 -1.80 4.13 -2.21
C VAL A 49 -2.74 4.30 -3.39
N VAL A 50 -4.06 4.17 -3.19
CA VAL A 50 -5.07 4.27 -4.27
C VAL A 50 -5.04 5.64 -4.96
N VAL A 51 -4.97 6.74 -4.21
CA VAL A 51 -4.88 8.09 -4.80
C VAL A 51 -3.57 8.27 -5.57
N GLY A 52 -2.45 7.77 -5.03
CA GLY A 52 -1.17 7.76 -5.73
C GLY A 52 -1.11 6.81 -6.94
N THR A 53 -2.05 5.86 -7.05
CA THR A 53 -2.21 5.02 -8.25
C THR A 53 -3.15 5.62 -9.30
N ALA A 54 -4.08 6.47 -8.87
CA ALA A 54 -5.13 7.05 -9.72
C ALA A 54 -4.72 8.39 -10.35
N LEU A 55 -3.71 9.07 -9.78
CA LEU A 55 -3.03 10.25 -10.33
C LEU A 55 -1.83 9.83 -11.20
#